data_AF-A0AAN6D0S6-F1
#
_entry.id   AF-A0AAN6D0S6-F1
#
_cell.length_a   1.000
_cell.length_b   1.000
_cell.length_c   1.000
_cell.angle_alpha   90.00
_cell.angle_beta   90.00
_cell.angle_gamma   90.00
#
_symmetry.space_group_name_H-M   'P 1'
#
loop_
_entity.id
_entity.type
_entity.pdbx_description
1 polymer ?
#
loop_
_entity_poly.entity_id
_entity_poly.type
_entity_poly.pdbx_seq_one_letter_code
_entity_poly.pdbx_strand_id
1 'polypeptide(L)' 'MGKEKTHVNVVVIGHVDSGKSTTTGHLIYKCGGIDKRTIEKFEKEAAELGKGSFKYAWV' A
#
# COMPACT_ATOMS: atom_id res chain seq x y z
N MET A 1 -17.14 -1.72 19.93
CA MET A 1 -17.36 -0.57 19.02
C MET A 1 -16.08 0.24 18.95
N GLY A 2 -15.48 0.36 17.78
CA GLY A 2 -14.31 1.23 17.62
C GLY A 2 -14.71 2.68 17.87
N LYS A 3 -13.95 3.42 18.68
CA LYS A 3 -14.13 4.86 18.84
C LYS A 3 -14.03 5.54 17.46
N GLU A 4 -14.86 6.55 17.25
CA GLU A 4 -14.76 7.44 16.09
C GLU A 4 -13.34 8.00 16.02
N LYS A 5 -12.66 7.80 14.88
CA LYS A 5 -11.28 8.24 14.69
C LYS A 5 -11.27 9.63 14.09
N THR A 6 -10.41 10.51 14.61
CA THR A 6 -10.17 11.83 14.01
C THR A 6 -9.62 11.67 12.59
N HIS A 7 -10.24 12.37 11.64
CA HIS A 7 -9.76 12.40 10.26
C HIS A 7 -8.47 13.22 10.16
N VAL A 8 -7.47 12.70 9.45
CA VAL A 8 -6.18 13.35 9.23
C VAL A 8 -5.76 13.21 7.77
N ASN A 9 -5.13 14.25 7.23
CA ASN A 9 -4.51 14.24 5.90
C ASN A 9 -3.00 14.08 6.05
N VAL A 10 -2.40 13.17 5.29
CA VAL A 10 -0.95 12.86 5.37
C VAL A 10 -0.34 12.91 3.99
N VAL A 11 0.86 13.50 3.87
CA VAL A 11 1.69 13.49 2.66
C VAL A 11 3.03 12.81 2.96
N VAL A 12 3.48 11.93 2.07
CA VAL A 12 4.76 11.22 2.20
C VAL A 12 5.73 11.76 1.15
N ILE A 13 6.85 12.34 1.60
CA ILE A 13 7.87 12.98 0.75
C ILE A 13 9.26 12.39 0.98
N GLY A 14 10.19 12.60 0.04
CA GLY A 14 11.55 12.04 0.11
C GLY A 14 12.16 11.71 -1.25
N HIS A 15 13.44 11.34 -1.26
CA HIS A 15 14.21 11.01 -2.46
C HIS A 15 13.60 9.87 -3.29
N VAL A 16 13.85 9.82 -4.61
CA VAL A 16 13.20 8.86 -5.53
C VAL A 16 13.38 7.41 -5.06
N ASP A 17 14.56 7.05 -4.56
CA ASP A 17 14.89 5.69 -4.11
C ASP A 17 14.65 5.45 -2.62
N SER A 18 14.00 6.36 -1.90
CA SER A 18 13.76 6.22 -0.45
C SER A 18 12.62 5.26 -0.08
N GLY A 19 12.06 4.52 -1.05
CA GLY A 19 11.03 3.52 -0.79
C GLY A 19 9.68 4.07 -0.30
N LYS A 20 9.33 5.32 -0.67
CA LYS A 20 8.09 5.99 -0.24
C LYS A 20 6.85 5.19 -0.60
N SER A 21 6.69 4.83 -1.87
CA SER A 21 5.52 4.09 -2.35
C SER A 21 5.40 2.72 -1.69
N THR A 22 6.52 2.01 -1.50
CA THR A 22 6.54 0.73 -0.78
C THR A 22 6.07 0.88 0.67
N THR A 23 6.52 1.92 1.37
CA THR A 23 6.14 2.17 2.77
C THR A 23 4.67 2.55 2.86
N THR A 24 4.20 3.47 2.00
CA THR A 24 2.81 3.92 1.97
C THR A 24 1.85 2.77 1.67
N GLY A 25 2.12 1.98 0.64
CA GLY A 25 1.25 0.85 0.29
C GLY A 25 1.25 -0.26 1.35
N HIS A 26 2.38 -0.50 2.04
CA HIS A 26 2.40 -1.44 3.17
C HIS A 26 1.56 -0.95 4.36
N LEU A 27 1.53 0.37 4.61
CA LEU A 27 0.70 0.99 5.65
C LEU A 27 -0.78 0.81 5.32
N ILE A 28 -1.17 1.09 4.08
CA ILE A 28 -2.56 0.93 3.59
C ILE A 28 -2.98 -0.55 3.67
N TYR A 29 -2.10 -1.47 3.26
CA TYR A 29 -2.32 -2.92 3.34
C TYR A 29 -2.59 -3.38 4.77
N LYS A 30 -1.74 -2.99 5.73
CA LYS A 30 -1.88 -3.40 7.14
C LYS A 30 -3.06 -2.74 7.84
N CYS A 31 -3.36 -1.49 7.51
CA CYS A 31 -4.45 -0.74 8.13
C CYS A 31 -5.83 -1.06 7.51
N GLY A 32 -5.89 -1.95 6.51
CA GLY A 32 -7.15 -2.38 5.90
C GLY A 32 -7.83 -1.28 5.08
N GLY A 33 -7.06 -0.32 4.56
CA GLY A 33 -7.58 0.77 3.73
C GLY A 33 -8.00 0.33 2.32
N ILE A 34 -7.70 -0.92 1.95
CA ILE A 34 -8.01 -1.52 0.65
C ILE A 34 -8.65 -2.90 0.85
N ASP A 35 -9.63 -3.20 0.00
CA ASP A 35 -10.31 -4.49 -0.01
C ASP A 35 -9.35 -5.65 -0.33
N LYS A 36 -9.55 -6.80 0.31
CA LYS A 36 -8.70 -7.98 0.12
C LYS A 36 -8.64 -8.46 -1.33
N ARG A 37 -9.72 -8.35 -2.11
CA ARG A 37 -9.71 -8.74 -3.53
C ARG A 37 -8.78 -7.86 -4.37
N THR A 38 -8.74 -6.56 -4.07
CA THR A 38 -7.86 -5.62 -4.76
C THR A 38 -6.40 -5.92 -4.44
N ILE A 39 -6.11 -6.27 -3.18
CA ILE A 39 -4.78 -6.72 -2.77
C ILE A 39 -4.36 -7.99 -3.52
N GLU A 40 -5.21 -9.02 -3.55
CA GLU A 40 -4.91 -10.29 -4.25
C GLU A 40 -4.68 -10.07 -5.75
N LYS A 41 -5.43 -9.16 -6.37
CA LYS A 41 -5.23 -8.75 -7.76
C LYS A 41 -3.84 -8.14 -7.97
N PHE A 42 -3.44 -7.18 -7.15
CA PHE A 42 -2.13 -6.54 -7.28
C PHE A 42 -0.96 -7.49 -7.00
N GLU A 43 -1.11 -8.42 -6.06
CA GLU A 43 -0.09 -9.46 -5.82
C GLU A 43 0.09 -10.37 -7.05
N LYS A 44 -1.02 -10.72 -7.72
CA LYS A 44 -0.99 -11.52 -8.95
C LYS A 44 -0.35 -10.77 -10.12
N GLU A 45 -0.76 -9.53 -10.37
CA GLU A 45 -0.21 -8.69 -11.44
C GLU A 45 1.29 -8.42 -11.23
N ALA A 46 1.70 -8.14 -9.98
CA ALA A 46 3.11 -7.94 -9.65
C ALA A 46 3.95 -9.21 -9.89
N ALA A 47 3.39 -10.39 -9.60
CA ALA A 47 4.04 -11.67 -9.88
C ALA A 47 4.14 -11.95 -11.38
N GLU A 48 3.09 -11.70 -12.16
CA GLU A 48 3.05 -11.88 -13.61
C GLU A 48 4.08 -10.98 -14.33
N LEU A 49 4.33 -9.78 -13.80
CA LEU A 49 5.30 -8.84 -14.34
C LEU A 49 6.75 -9.09 -13.87
N GLY A 50 7.00 -10.16 -13.10
CA GLY A 50 8.32 -10.47 -12.53
C GLY A 50 8.77 -9.47 -11.45
N LYS A 51 7.85 -8.64 -10.95
CA LYS A 51 8.07 -7.58 -9.96
C LYS A 51 7.40 -7.90 -8.63
N GLY A 52 7.41 -9.18 -8.23
CA GLY A 52 6.72 -9.64 -7.00
C GLY A 52 7.17 -8.92 -5.72
N SER A 53 8.41 -8.42 -5.66
CA SER A 53 8.93 -7.59 -4.56
C SER A 53 8.30 -6.19 -4.48
N PHE A 54 7.70 -5.70 -5.57
CA PHE A 54 7.03 -4.40 -5.68
C PHE A 54 5.52 -4.47 -5.44
N LYS A 55 4.99 -5.59 -4.96
CA LYS A 55 3.55 -5.76 -4.71
C LYS A 55 2.92 -4.66 -3.85
N TYR A 56 3.68 -4.08 -2.92
CA TYR A 56 3.23 -2.96 -2.09
C TYR A 56 3.36 -1.59 -2.75
N ALA A 57 4.12 -1.47 -3.84
CA ALA A 57 4.25 -0.22 -4.60
C ALA A 57 3.23 -0.10 -5.75
N TRP A 58 2.49 -1.18 -6.04
CA TRP A 58 1.36 -1.22 -6.98
C TRP A 58 0.03 -0.75 -6.40
N VAL A 59 0.01 -0.58 -5.07
CA VAL A 59 -1.10 0.00 -4.31
C VAL A 59 -1.15 1.51 -4.48
#